data_AF-F2I6U4-F1
#
_entry.id   AF-F2I6U4-F1
#
_cell.length_a   1.000
_cell.length_b   1.000
_cell.length_c   1.000
_cell.angle_alpha   90.00
_cell.angle_beta   90.00
_cell.angle_gamma   90.00
#
_symmetry.space_group_name_H-M   'P 1'
#
loop_
_entity.id
_entity.type
_entity.pdbx_description
1 polymer ?
#
loop_
_entity_poly.entity_id
_entity_poly.type
_entity_poly.pdbx_seq_one_letter_code
_entity_poly.pdbx_strand_id
1 'polypeptide(L)' 'MEVKVRQVGSSMVVTVPSYFNIAEGKKFSVECLDNGAIVYTPVKENIFENPDILKFADDCKQTDLLLEEDIE' A
#
# COMPACT_ATOMS: atom_id res chain seq x y z
N MET A 1 22.36 0.95 -14.20
CA MET A 1 22.31 -0.50 -13.96
C MET A 1 21.32 -1.08 -14.96
N GLU A 2 21.68 -2.17 -15.60
CA GLU A 2 20.82 -2.83 -16.59
C GLU A 2 20.54 -4.25 -16.10
N VAL A 3 19.29 -4.69 -16.22
CA VAL A 3 18.86 -6.05 -15.85
C VAL A 3 18.17 -6.69 -17.04
N LYS A 4 18.38 -7.98 -17.23
CA LYS A 4 17.78 -8.75 -18.33
C LYS A 4 16.59 -9.56 -17.81
N VAL A 5 15.49 -9.55 -18.55
CA VAL A 5 14.34 -10.39 -18.26
C VAL A 5 14.72 -11.86 -18.41
N ARG A 6 14.25 -12.71 -17.50
CA ARG A 6 14.48 -14.16 -17.53
C ARG A 6 13.17 -14.94 -17.53
N GLN A 7 13.17 -16.10 -18.17
CA GLN A 7 12.07 -17.04 -18.12
C GLN A 7 12.23 -17.94 -16.89
N VAL A 8 11.19 -18.04 -16.06
CA VAL A 8 11.12 -18.95 -14.91
C VAL A 8 9.80 -19.72 -14.99
N GLY A 9 9.86 -21.00 -15.34
CA GLY A 9 8.66 -21.79 -15.64
C GLY A 9 7.92 -21.19 -16.84
N SER A 10 6.63 -20.91 -16.67
CA SER A 10 5.79 -20.24 -17.67
C SER A 10 5.84 -18.71 -17.61
N SER A 11 6.56 -18.12 -16.66
CA SER A 11 6.52 -16.68 -16.38
C SER A 11 7.80 -15.95 -16.80
N MET A 12 7.64 -14.71 -17.27
CA MET A 12 8.73 -13.75 -17.46
C MET A 12 8.97 -12.97 -16.16
N VAL A 13 10.23 -12.85 -15.74
CA VAL A 13 10.60 -12.21 -14.47
C VAL A 13 11.72 -11.19 -14.69
N VAL A 14 11.56 -10.01 -14.10
CA VAL A 14 12.60 -8.98 -13.99
C VAL A 14 13.21 -9.06 -12.59
N THR A 15 14.54 -9.17 -12.51
CA THR A 15 15.23 -9.24 -11.23
C THR A 15 15.30 -7.85 -10.59
N VAL A 16 14.83 -7.74 -9.35
CA VAL A 16 14.95 -6.53 -8.54
C VAL A 16 16.29 -6.52 -7.81
N PRO A 17 17.11 -5.47 -7.95
CA PRO A 17 18.35 -5.31 -7.20
C PRO A 17 18.15 -5.29 -5.68
N SER A 18 19.06 -5.92 -4.93
CA SER A 18 18.96 -6.06 -3.47
C SER A 18 18.99 -4.73 -2.71
N TYR A 19 19.68 -3.71 -3.23
CA TYR A 19 19.77 -2.39 -2.59
C TYR A 19 18.43 -1.64 -2.53
N PHE A 20 17.38 -2.11 -3.22
CA PHE A 20 16.03 -1.58 -3.07
C PHE A 20 15.32 -2.06 -1.79
N ASN A 21 15.89 -3.02 -1.05
CA ASN A 21 15.38 -3.51 0.23
C ASN A 21 13.88 -3.89 0.20
N ILE A 22 13.43 -4.50 -0.91
CA ILE A 22 12.05 -4.96 -1.05
C ILE A 22 11.93 -6.31 -0.35
N ALA A 23 11.04 -6.39 0.65
CA ALA A 23 10.75 -7.62 1.36
C ALA A 23 10.12 -8.68 0.44
N GLU A 24 10.45 -9.95 0.67
CA GLU A 24 9.82 -11.06 -0.02
C GLU A 24 8.30 -11.08 0.22
N GLY A 25 7.53 -11.50 -0.78
CA GLY A 25 6.07 -11.58 -0.71
C GLY A 25 5.33 -10.24 -0.86
N LYS A 26 6.04 -9.11 -1.02
CA LYS A 26 5.42 -7.81 -1.26
C LYS A 26 4.69 -7.78 -2.62
N LYS A 27 3.42 -7.36 -2.60
CA LYS A 27 2.57 -7.26 -3.80
C LYS A 27 2.70 -5.89 -4.45
N PHE A 28 2.63 -5.89 -5.78
CA PHE A 28 2.69 -4.68 -6.60
C PHE A 28 1.54 -4.69 -7.61
N SER A 29 0.93 -3.54 -7.83
CA SER A 29 0.15 -3.30 -9.04
C SER A 29 1.12 -2.97 -10.18
N VAL A 30 0.78 -3.42 -11.39
CA VAL A 30 1.63 -3.26 -12.57
C VAL A 30 0.85 -2.51 -13.63
N GLU A 31 1.45 -1.47 -14.18
CA GLU A 31 0.89 -0.69 -15.29
C GLU A 31 1.95 -0.49 -16.38
N CYS A 32 1.52 -0.47 -17.63
CA CYS A 32 2.35 -0.10 -18.77
C CYS A 32 1.87 1.27 -19.24
N LEU A 33 2.74 2.27 -19.16
CA LEU A 33 2.47 3.63 -19.60
C LEU A 33 2.67 3.78 -21.10
N ASP A 34 2.09 4.82 -21.70
CA ASP A 34 2.16 5.08 -23.15
C ASP A 34 3.59 5.26 -23.68
N ASN A 35 4.53 5.66 -22.82
CA ASN A 35 5.94 5.78 -23.15
C ASN A 35 6.70 4.43 -23.12
N GLY A 36 6.00 3.32 -22.89
CA GLY A 36 6.58 1.97 -22.78
C GLY A 36 7.22 1.67 -21.42
N ALA A 37 7.11 2.57 -20.44
CA ALA A 37 7.58 2.31 -19.08
C ALA A 37 6.63 1.34 -18.36
N ILE A 38 7.20 0.33 -17.71
CA ILE A 38 6.47 -0.59 -16.84
C ILE A 38 6.68 -0.12 -15.39
N VAL A 39 5.60 0.29 -14.73
CA VAL A 39 5.63 0.80 -13.36
C VAL A 39 5.05 -0.25 -12.42
N TYR A 40 5.81 -0.53 -11.35
CA TYR A 40 5.41 -1.42 -10.26
C TYR A 40 5.17 -0.59 -9.01
N THR A 41 3.90 -0.48 -8.59
CA THR A 41 3.52 0.31 -7.43
C THR A 41 3.17 -0.61 -6.27
N PRO A 42 3.78 -0.48 -5.08
CA PRO A 42 3.44 -1.31 -3.93
C PRO A 42 1.96 -1.21 -3.59
N VAL A 43 1.29 -2.36 -3.49
CA VAL A 43 -0.08 -2.39 -2.97
C VAL A 43 0.01 -2.19 -1.46
N LYS A 44 -0.49 -1.04 -0.98
CA LYS A 44 -0.72 -0.83 0.45
C LYS A 44 -2.08 -1.43 0.79
N GLU A 45 -2.13 -2.20 1.87
CA GLU A 45 -3.41 -2.55 2.48
C GLU A 45 -4.05 -1.28 3.03
N ASN A 46 -5.34 -1.10 2.76
CA ASN A 46 -6.09 0.01 3.29
C ASN A 46 -6.23 -0.15 4.81
N ILE A 47 -5.61 0.74 5.58
CA ILE A 47 -5.67 0.71 7.05
C ILE A 47 -7.11 0.88 7.58
N PHE A 48 -8.00 1.50 6.81
CA PHE A 48 -9.42 1.67 7.15
C PHE A 48 -10.27 0.43 6.85
N GLU A 49 -9.70 -0.58 6.18
CA GLU A 49 -10.35 -1.88 5.96
C GLU A 49 -9.76 -2.98 6.84
N ASN A 50 -8.72 -2.66 7.62
CA ASN A 50 -8.10 -3.61 8.51
C ASN A 50 -8.99 -3.79 9.75
N PRO A 51 -9.58 -4.99 9.96
CA PRO A 51 -10.51 -5.22 11.06
C PRO A 51 -9.85 -5.08 12.44
N ASP A 52 -8.54 -5.27 12.55
CA ASP A 52 -7.82 -5.08 13.80
C ASP A 52 -7.60 -3.60 14.10
N ILE A 53 -7.42 -2.75 13.08
CA ILE A 53 -7.30 -1.29 13.23
C ILE A 53 -8.67 -0.66 13.52
N LEU A 54 -9.73 -1.13 12.86
CA LEU A 54 -11.09 -0.66 13.08
C LEU A 54 -11.56 -0.87 14.53
N LYS A 55 -11.12 -1.94 15.20
CA LYS A 55 -11.40 -2.16 16.63
C LYS A 55 -10.83 -1.04 17.52
N PHE A 56 -9.64 -0.52 17.20
CA PHE A 56 -9.05 0.59 17.97
C PHE A 56 -9.74 1.93 17.68
N ALA A 57 -10.27 2.12 16.47
CA ALA A 57 -10.97 3.36 16.11
C ALA A 57 -12.32 3.50 16.84
N ASP A 58 -12.99 2.37 17.14
CA ASP A 58 -14.29 2.37 17.84
C ASP A 58 -14.18 2.76 19.33
N ASP A 59 -12.98 2.64 19.92
CA ASP A 59 -12.68 3.05 21.30
C ASP A 59 -12.43 4.56 21.42
N CYS A 60 -12.08 5.25 20.32
CA CYS A 60 -11.90 6.70 20.28
C CYS A 60 -13.22 7.42 19.96
N LYS A 61 -14.23 7.26 20.82
CA LYS A 61 -15.44 8.09 20.72
C LYS A 61 -15.12 9.48 21.27
N GLN A 62 -15.11 10.48 20.39
CA GLN A 62 -15.11 11.88 20.79
C GLN A 62 -16.40 12.15 21.56
N THR A 63 -16.31 12.20 22.89
CA THR A 63 -17.36 12.78 23.72
C THR A 63 -17.22 14.28 23.58
N ASP A 64 -17.89 14.86 22.57
CA ASP A 64 -18.11 16.30 22.56
C ASP A 64 -18.93 16.66 23.79
N LEU A 65 -18.26 17.15 24.83
CA LEU A 65 -18.88 17.94 25.88
C LEU A 65 -19.26 19.27 25.22
N LEU A 66 -20.46 19.32 24.63
CA LEU A 66 -21.14 20.57 24.38
C LEU A 66 -21.39 21.19 25.76
N LEU A 67 -20.55 22.13 26.16
CA LEU A 67 -20.85 23.01 27.29
C LEU A 67 -22.05 23.84 26.86
N GLU A 68 -23.21 23.54 27.44
CA GLU A 68 -24.40 24.39 27.36
C GLU A 68 -24.16 25.69 28.16
N GLU A 69 -23.31 26.57 27.66
CA GLU A 69 -23.28 27.97 28.10
C GLU A 69 -23.19 28.86 26.87
N ASP A 70 -24.35 29.40 26.50
CA ASP A 70 -24.57 30.79 26.06
C ASP A 70 -25.89 30.86 25.27
N ILE A 71 -27.02 30.72 25.99
CA ILE A 71 -28.30 31.27 25.53
C ILE A 71 -28.62 32.40 26.52
N GLU A 72 -28.33 33.62 26.08
CA GLU A 72 -28.63 34.91 26.74
C GLU A 72 -30.14 35.18 26.87
#